data_AF-A0A955FXE1-F1
#
_entry.id   AF-A0A955FXE1-F1
#
_cell.length_a   1.000
_cell.length_b   1.000
_cell.length_c   1.000
_cell.angle_alpha   90.00
_cell.angle_beta   90.00
_cell.angle_gamma   90.00
#
_symmetry.space_group_name_H-M   'P 1'
#
loop_
_entity.id
_entity.type
_entity.pdbx_description
1 polymer ?
#
loop_
_entity_poly.entity_id
_entity_poly.type
_entity_poly.pdbx_seq_one_letter_code
_entity_poly.pdbx_strand_id
1 'polypeptide(L)'
;MNKPTKAIIAAAGFGTRFLPQTKAMPKEMLPLIDKPIIQYVVEELVSAGIKDIIIIGSYNKRAIEDHFDDPSEDLLANLRLGGPKKQPFIDSLYEVANLANFIYVRQKGPYGNATPLACASHLISPDESFIYTFADDFFVASPTRFEQMVDVYDKYQKP
;
A
#
# COMPACT_ATOMS: atom_id res chain seq x y z
N MET A 1 19.23 10.97 11.65
CA MET A 1 18.56 9.73 11.19
C MET A 1 18.30 9.91 9.69
N ASN A 2 18.26 8.85 8.90
CA ASN A 2 18.15 9.01 7.45
C ASN A 2 16.71 9.32 7.04
N LYS A 3 16.53 10.07 5.94
CA LYS A 3 15.24 10.27 5.28
C LYS A 3 14.53 8.91 5.12
N PRO A 4 13.26 8.78 5.51
CA PRO A 4 12.59 7.48 5.46
C PRO A 4 12.50 6.99 4.02
N THR A 5 12.90 5.74 3.79
CA THR A 5 12.76 5.03 2.50
C THR A 5 11.81 3.84 2.59
N LYS A 6 11.33 3.52 3.80
CA LYS A 6 10.38 2.44 4.06
C LYS A 6 9.08 2.95 4.65
N ALA A 7 7.99 2.27 4.35
CA ALA A 7 6.71 2.46 5.00
C ALA A 7 6.11 1.15 5.47
N ILE A 8 5.44 1.17 6.62
CA ILE A 8 4.62 0.09 7.14
C ILE A 8 3.15 0.50 7.01
N ILE A 9 2.38 -0.31 6.29
CA ILE A 9 0.95 -0.12 6.09
C ILE A 9 0.17 -1.16 6.90
N ALA A 10 -0.67 -0.71 7.81
CA ALA A 10 -1.61 -1.59 8.53
C ALA A 10 -2.87 -1.86 7.69
N ALA A 11 -3.10 -3.13 7.33
CA ALA A 11 -4.16 -3.56 6.41
C ALA A 11 -4.90 -4.85 6.85
N ALA A 12 -4.85 -5.23 8.13
CA ALA A 12 -5.40 -6.50 8.62
C ALA A 12 -6.88 -6.46 9.04
N GLY A 13 -7.50 -5.28 9.10
CA GLY A 13 -8.84 -5.08 9.68
C GLY A 13 -9.97 -5.70 8.85
N PHE A 14 -11.03 -6.18 9.50
CA PHE A 14 -12.15 -6.84 8.81
C PHE A 14 -13.12 -5.90 8.08
N GLY A 15 -13.08 -4.59 8.35
CA GLY A 15 -13.96 -3.63 7.67
C GLY A 15 -15.45 -3.87 7.92
N THR A 16 -15.84 -4.29 9.11
CA THR A 16 -17.22 -4.70 9.43
C THR A 16 -18.29 -3.63 9.18
N ARG A 17 -17.89 -2.33 9.18
CA ARG A 17 -18.77 -1.20 8.84
C ARG A 17 -19.24 -1.19 7.38
N PHE A 18 -18.58 -1.94 6.50
CA PHE A 18 -18.87 -2.03 5.08
C PHE A 18 -19.47 -3.39 4.69
N LEU A 19 -19.95 -4.19 5.65
CA LEU A 19 -20.68 -5.42 5.30
C LEU A 19 -21.98 -5.07 4.54
N PRO A 20 -22.37 -5.86 3.52
CA PRO A 20 -21.78 -7.15 3.13
C PRO A 20 -20.58 -7.06 2.19
N GLN A 21 -20.22 -5.88 1.68
CA GLN A 21 -19.14 -5.70 0.71
C GLN A 21 -17.82 -6.30 1.19
N THR A 22 -17.48 -6.06 2.46
CA THR A 22 -16.22 -6.53 3.06
C THR A 22 -16.19 -8.01 3.45
N LYS A 23 -17.25 -8.76 3.16
CA LYS A 23 -17.28 -10.22 3.36
C LYS A 23 -16.21 -10.93 2.52
N ALA A 24 -15.99 -10.47 1.29
CA ALA A 24 -15.06 -11.10 0.33
C ALA A 24 -14.05 -10.11 -0.27
N MET A 25 -14.22 -8.80 -0.06
CA MET A 25 -13.32 -7.77 -0.54
C MET A 25 -12.70 -7.02 0.66
N PRO A 26 -11.37 -6.87 0.76
CA PRO A 26 -10.77 -6.03 1.80
C PRO A 26 -11.32 -4.59 1.74
N LYS A 27 -11.51 -3.92 2.88
CA LYS A 27 -11.97 -2.51 2.91
C LYS A 27 -10.98 -1.58 2.18
N GLU A 28 -9.70 -1.94 2.21
CA GLU A 28 -8.59 -1.26 1.59
C GLU A 28 -8.66 -1.30 0.05
N MET A 29 -9.38 -2.30 -0.48
CA MET A 29 -9.61 -2.52 -1.91
C MET A 29 -10.92 -1.90 -2.41
N LEU A 30 -11.67 -1.18 -1.56
CA LEU A 30 -12.86 -0.47 -2.01
C LEU A 30 -12.45 0.60 -3.05
N PRO A 31 -13.09 0.65 -4.23
CA PRO A 31 -12.71 1.59 -5.28
C PRO A 31 -13.20 2.99 -4.97
N LEU A 32 -12.32 3.97 -5.16
CA LEU A 32 -12.70 5.37 -5.38
C LEU A 32 -12.65 5.59 -6.90
N ILE A 33 -13.82 5.59 -7.53
CA ILE A 33 -13.98 5.63 -8.98
C ILE A 33 -13.39 4.38 -9.66
N ASP A 34 -12.10 4.38 -9.95
CA ASP A 34 -11.39 3.35 -10.73
C ASP A 34 -10.16 2.76 -10.02
N LYS A 35 -9.80 3.29 -8.84
CA LYS A 35 -8.60 2.90 -8.10
C LYS A 35 -8.94 2.50 -6.66
N PRO A 36 -8.39 1.41 -6.11
CA PRO A 36 -8.61 1.04 -4.70
C PRO A 36 -7.93 2.05 -3.76
N ILE A 37 -8.53 2.28 -2.59
CA ILE A 37 -8.01 3.24 -1.58
C ILE A 37 -6.52 3.01 -1.29
N ILE A 38 -6.09 1.76 -1.13
CA ILE A 38 -4.69 1.45 -0.81
C ILE A 38 -3.71 1.87 -1.91
N GLN A 39 -4.10 1.89 -3.18
CA GLN A 39 -3.22 2.33 -4.26
C GLN A 39 -2.96 3.84 -4.16
N TYR A 40 -3.95 4.65 -3.76
CA TYR A 40 -3.70 6.07 -3.48
C TYR A 40 -2.69 6.27 -2.34
N VAL A 41 -2.82 5.48 -1.27
CA VAL A 41 -1.86 5.54 -0.14
C VAL A 41 -0.45 5.17 -0.60
N VAL A 42 -0.32 4.13 -1.42
CA VAL A 42 0.97 3.69 -1.98
C VAL A 42 1.56 4.76 -2.91
N GLU A 43 0.77 5.34 -3.81
CA GLU A 43 1.23 6.40 -4.71
C GLU A 43 1.71 7.65 -3.95
N GLU A 44 1.01 8.06 -2.89
CA GLU A 44 1.46 9.17 -2.02
C GLU A 44 2.77 8.84 -1.29
N LEU A 45 2.95 7.59 -0.84
CA LEU A 45 4.21 7.16 -0.20
C LEU A 45 5.37 7.19 -1.20
N VAL A 46 5.13 6.68 -2.41
CA VAL A 46 6.14 6.67 -3.49
C VAL A 46 6.49 8.10 -3.90
N SER A 47 5.52 9.01 -3.98
CA SER A 47 5.78 10.43 -4.27
C SER A 47 6.66 11.09 -3.19
N ALA A 48 6.53 10.67 -1.93
CA ALA A 48 7.38 11.10 -0.82
C ALA A 48 8.78 10.45 -0.79
N GLY A 49 9.10 9.59 -1.77
CA GLY A 49 10.40 8.93 -1.91
C GLY A 49 10.52 7.59 -1.19
N ILE A 50 9.41 7.00 -0.73
CA ILE A 50 9.39 5.65 -0.17
C ILE A 50 9.59 4.62 -1.29
N LYS A 51 10.45 3.63 -1.02
CA LYS A 51 10.83 2.59 -1.99
C LYS A 51 10.38 1.20 -1.56
N ASP A 52 10.40 0.90 -0.27
CA ASP A 52 9.95 -0.39 0.26
C ASP A 52 8.67 -0.22 1.08
N ILE A 53 7.63 -0.96 0.71
CA ILE A 53 6.32 -0.91 1.34
C ILE A 53 6.04 -2.25 2.01
N ILE A 54 5.94 -2.22 3.34
CA ILE A 54 5.67 -3.38 4.18
C ILE A 54 4.18 -3.38 4.52
N ILE A 55 3.41 -4.27 3.91
CA ILE A 55 1.97 -4.39 4.13
C ILE A 55 1.70 -5.47 5.18
N ILE A 56 1.05 -5.07 6.27
CA ILE A 56 0.66 -5.97 7.36
C ILE A 56 -0.80 -6.37 7.19
N GLY A 57 -1.02 -7.57 6.66
CA GLY A 57 -2.34 -8.10 6.32
C GLY A 57 -2.76 -9.30 7.18
N SER A 58 -4.02 -9.68 7.09
CA SER A 58 -4.55 -10.95 7.63
C SER A 58 -4.81 -11.95 6.50
N TYR A 59 -5.38 -13.12 6.79
CA TYR A 59 -5.57 -14.19 5.81
C TYR A 59 -6.51 -13.84 4.65
N ASN A 60 -7.44 -12.90 4.86
CA ASN A 60 -8.42 -12.49 3.84
C ASN A 60 -7.93 -11.31 2.98
N LYS A 61 -6.63 -11.03 2.98
CA LYS A 61 -6.02 -9.85 2.33
C LYS A 61 -5.25 -10.15 1.05
N ARG A 62 -5.42 -11.36 0.50
CA ARG A 62 -4.78 -11.76 -0.76
C ARG A 62 -5.04 -10.80 -1.92
N ALA A 63 -6.24 -10.22 -2.01
CA ALA A 63 -6.54 -9.24 -3.06
C ALA A 63 -5.64 -7.98 -3.03
N ILE A 64 -5.04 -7.66 -1.88
CA ILE A 64 -4.04 -6.58 -1.80
C ILE A 64 -2.71 -7.05 -2.39
N GLU A 65 -2.29 -8.28 -2.06
CA GLU A 65 -1.07 -8.89 -2.62
C GLU A 65 -1.17 -8.97 -4.14
N ASP A 66 -2.26 -9.56 -4.66
CA ASP A 66 -2.48 -9.74 -6.10
C ASP A 66 -2.60 -8.41 -6.87
N HIS A 67 -2.97 -7.29 -6.20
CA HIS A 67 -3.14 -5.97 -6.86
C HIS A 67 -1.80 -5.31 -7.21
N PHE A 68 -0.78 -5.50 -6.36
CA PHE A 68 0.55 -4.92 -6.54
C PHE A 68 1.58 -5.94 -7.08
N ASP A 69 1.14 -7.15 -7.40
CA ASP A 69 1.99 -8.19 -8.02
C ASP A 69 2.03 -8.03 -9.54
N ASP A 70 2.91 -8.80 -10.19
CA ASP A 70 2.96 -8.86 -11.65
C ASP A 70 1.60 -9.29 -12.24
N PRO A 71 1.15 -8.64 -13.33
CA PRO A 71 -0.13 -8.97 -13.93
C PRO A 71 -0.16 -10.41 -14.44
N SER A 72 -1.29 -11.08 -14.22
CA SER A 72 -1.53 -12.42 -14.74
C SER A 72 -1.35 -12.48 -16.27
N GLU A 73 -0.59 -13.46 -16.75
CA GLU A 73 -0.42 -13.68 -18.20
C GLU A 73 -1.73 -13.98 -18.92
N ASP A 74 -2.71 -14.60 -18.25
CA ASP A 74 -4.04 -14.83 -18.83
C ASP A 74 -4.78 -13.50 -19.08
N LEU A 75 -4.68 -12.55 -18.14
CA LEU A 75 -5.24 -11.21 -18.30
C LEU A 75 -4.52 -10.44 -19.41
N LEU A 76 -3.19 -10.51 -19.45
CA LEU A 76 -2.40 -9.86 -20.49
C LEU A 76 -2.72 -10.43 -21.87
N ALA A 77 -2.84 -11.75 -22.01
CA ALA A 77 -3.25 -12.40 -23.25
C ALA A 77 -4.63 -11.91 -23.71
N ASN A 78 -5.61 -11.83 -22.80
CA ASN A 78 -6.94 -11.31 -23.11
C ASN A 78 -6.90 -9.84 -23.58
N LEU A 79 -6.14 -8.98 -22.89
CA LEU A 79 -5.99 -7.58 -23.26
C LEU A 79 -5.31 -7.41 -24.62
N ARG A 80 -4.24 -8.17 -24.89
CA ARG A 80 -3.53 -8.18 -26.19
C ARG A 80 -4.45 -8.58 -27.35
N LEU A 81 -5.34 -9.56 -27.15
CA LEU A 81 -6.37 -9.94 -28.14
C LEU A 81 -7.36 -8.80 -28.44
N GLY A 82 -7.57 -7.89 -27.49
CA GLY A 82 -8.42 -6.71 -27.67
C GLY A 82 -7.82 -5.61 -28.56
N GLY A 83 -6.58 -5.79 -29.02
CA GLY A 83 -5.89 -4.91 -29.97
C GLY A 83 -5.30 -3.63 -29.36
N PRO A 84 -4.77 -2.70 -30.19
CA PRO A 84 -3.99 -1.54 -29.73
C PRO A 84 -4.70 -0.63 -28.73
N LYS A 85 -6.03 -0.54 -28.79
CA LYS A 85 -6.85 0.24 -27.85
C LYS A 85 -6.75 -0.25 -26.39
N LYS A 86 -6.23 -1.46 -26.16
CA LYS A 86 -6.05 -2.03 -24.82
C LYS A 86 -4.68 -1.75 -24.21
N GLN A 87 -3.75 -1.22 -24.98
CA GLN A 87 -2.39 -0.93 -24.52
C GLN A 87 -2.35 -0.08 -23.24
N PRO A 88 -3.16 0.99 -23.08
CA PRO A 88 -3.12 1.79 -21.86
C PRO A 88 -3.47 1.01 -20.58
N PHE A 89 -4.30 -0.04 -20.68
CA PHE A 89 -4.59 -0.90 -19.53
C PHE A 89 -3.43 -1.81 -19.20
N ILE A 90 -2.71 -2.31 -20.20
CA ILE A 90 -1.50 -3.13 -19.99
C ILE A 90 -0.42 -2.27 -19.33
N ASP A 91 -0.21 -1.05 -19.82
CA ASP A 91 0.76 -0.12 -19.26
C ASP A 91 0.43 0.19 -17.79
N SER A 92 -0.84 0.50 -17.50
CA SER A 92 -1.30 0.75 -16.13
C SER A 92 -1.09 -0.44 -15.18
N LEU A 93 -1.28 -1.69 -15.65
CA LEU A 93 -1.01 -2.87 -14.82
C LEU A 93 0.47 -2.96 -14.42
N TYR A 94 1.38 -2.72 -15.37
CA TYR A 94 2.81 -2.70 -15.07
C TYR A 94 3.20 -1.48 -14.21
N GLU A 95 2.59 -0.32 -14.40
CA GLU A 95 2.82 0.83 -13.53
C GLU A 95 2.50 0.50 -12.07
N VAL A 96 1.35 -0.14 -11.80
CA VAL A 96 0.94 -0.54 -10.45
C VAL A 96 1.92 -1.55 -9.83
N ALA A 97 2.31 -2.58 -10.60
CA ALA A 97 3.25 -3.61 -10.13
C ALA A 97 4.64 -3.03 -9.82
N ASN A 98 5.05 -1.96 -10.51
CA ASN A 98 6.38 -1.36 -10.37
C ASN A 98 6.41 -0.10 -9.47
N LEU A 99 5.33 0.18 -8.73
CA LEU A 99 5.27 1.36 -7.84
C LEU A 99 6.36 1.35 -6.75
N ALA A 100 6.64 0.18 -6.16
CA ALA A 100 7.56 0.01 -5.05
C ALA A 100 8.01 -1.45 -4.91
N ASN A 101 8.97 -1.73 -4.02
CA ASN A 101 9.20 -3.09 -3.53
C ASN A 101 8.16 -3.42 -2.46
N PHE A 102 7.45 -4.53 -2.60
CA PHE A 102 6.41 -4.93 -1.65
C PHE A 102 6.87 -6.08 -0.76
N ILE A 103 6.63 -5.94 0.54
CA ILE A 103 6.89 -6.97 1.56
C ILE A 103 5.59 -7.24 2.30
N TYR A 104 5.16 -8.49 2.33
CA TYR A 104 3.91 -8.88 2.97
C TYR A 104 4.16 -9.65 4.27
N VAL A 105 3.60 -9.17 5.37
CA VAL A 105 3.68 -9.84 6.67
C VAL A 105 2.28 -10.12 7.18
N ARG A 106 2.04 -11.35 7.62
CA ARG A 106 0.77 -11.72 8.27
C ARG A 106 0.76 -11.17 9.70
N GLN A 107 -0.27 -10.41 10.05
CA GLN A 107 -0.49 -9.95 11.42
C GLN A 107 -0.72 -11.15 12.35
N LYS A 108 0.11 -11.25 13.40
CA LYS A 108 -0.05 -12.22 14.49
C LYS A 108 -0.11 -11.46 15.82
N GLY A 109 -0.82 -12.03 16.80
CA GLY A 109 -0.96 -11.43 18.13
C GLY A 109 -2.28 -10.67 18.30
N PRO A 110 -2.40 -9.84 19.37
CA PRO A 110 -3.65 -9.20 19.74
C PRO A 110 -4.12 -8.20 18.67
N TYR A 111 -5.41 -7.91 18.62
CA TYR A 111 -5.92 -6.84 17.79
C TYR A 111 -5.52 -5.47 18.36
N GLY A 112 -5.05 -4.57 17.49
CA GLY A 112 -4.68 -3.20 17.88
C GLY A 112 -3.75 -2.55 16.87
N ASN A 113 -3.57 -1.23 16.99
CA ASN A 113 -2.75 -0.43 16.07
C ASN A 113 -1.24 -0.64 16.26
N ALA A 114 -0.80 -1.05 17.45
CA ALA A 114 0.61 -1.36 17.68
C ALA A 114 1.03 -2.73 17.12
N THR A 115 0.08 -3.66 16.96
CA THR A 115 0.37 -5.03 16.52
C THR A 115 1.01 -5.09 15.14
N PRO A 116 0.54 -4.34 14.11
CA PRO A 116 1.23 -4.25 12.83
C PRO A 116 2.71 -3.85 12.97
N LEU A 117 2.99 -2.84 13.78
CA LEU A 117 4.36 -2.36 14.00
C LEU A 117 5.22 -3.43 14.67
N ALA A 118 4.70 -4.10 15.69
CA ALA A 118 5.40 -5.21 16.35
C ALA A 118 5.71 -6.36 15.36
N CYS A 119 4.76 -6.71 14.48
CA CYS A 119 4.96 -7.72 13.44
C CYS A 119 6.06 -7.33 12.45
N ALA A 120 6.17 -6.04 12.11
CA ALA A 120 7.14 -5.51 11.17
C ALA A 120 8.52 -5.21 11.79
N SER A 121 8.63 -5.16 13.12
CA SER A 121 9.82 -4.66 13.84
C SER A 121 11.14 -5.28 13.39
N HIS A 122 11.16 -6.57 13.09
CA HIS A 122 12.34 -7.31 12.63
C HIS A 122 12.82 -6.95 11.21
N LEU A 123 12.05 -6.15 10.46
CA LEU A 123 12.37 -5.66 9.12
C LEU A 123 12.92 -4.22 9.12
N ILE A 124 12.93 -3.57 10.29
CA ILE A 124 13.37 -2.20 10.49
C ILE A 124 14.65 -2.20 11.32
N SER A 125 15.67 -1.50 10.86
CA SER A 125 16.92 -1.37 11.63
C SER A 125 16.75 -0.38 12.80
N PRO A 126 17.49 -0.53 13.91
CA PRO A 126 17.33 0.34 15.10
C PRO A 126 17.40 1.86 14.83
N ASP A 127 18.23 2.28 13.88
CA ASP A 127 18.44 3.70 13.53
C ASP A 127 17.73 4.11 12.22
N GLU A 128 16.88 3.24 11.66
CA GLU A 128 16.15 3.47 10.41
C GLU A 128 14.81 4.14 10.69
N SER A 129 14.58 5.28 10.04
CA SER A 129 13.27 5.94 10.07
C SER A 129 12.37 5.40 8.98
N PHE A 130 11.08 5.31 9.29
CA PHE A 130 10.05 4.75 8.42
C PHE A 130 8.73 5.49 8.65
N ILE A 131 7.83 5.41 7.66
CA ILE A 131 6.46 5.90 7.80
C ILE A 131 5.58 4.76 8.32
N TYR A 132 4.68 5.05 9.26
CA TYR A 132 3.62 4.13 9.67
C TYR A 132 2.26 4.74 9.33
N THR A 133 1.42 4.01 8.59
CA THR A 133 0.10 4.48 8.14
C THR A 133 -0.93 3.36 8.08
N PHE A 134 -2.21 3.74 8.00
CA PHE A 134 -3.31 2.83 7.72
C PHE A 134 -3.61 2.79 6.21
N ALA A 135 -4.07 1.63 5.73
CA ALA A 135 -4.37 1.40 4.32
C ALA A 135 -5.71 2.02 3.85
N ASP A 136 -6.58 2.42 4.78
CA ASP A 136 -7.91 2.97 4.47
C ASP A 136 -8.05 4.48 4.72
N ASP A 137 -6.94 5.16 5.03
CA ASP A 137 -6.90 6.60 5.22
C ASP A 137 -6.51 7.32 3.91
N PHE A 138 -7.44 8.10 3.35
CA PHE A 138 -7.25 8.89 2.15
C PHE A 138 -7.33 10.39 2.46
N PHE A 139 -6.41 11.17 1.91
CA PHE A 139 -6.33 12.62 2.11
C PHE A 139 -6.15 13.32 0.76
N VAL A 140 -6.72 14.50 0.63
CA VAL A 140 -6.48 15.35 -0.56
C VAL A 140 -5.66 16.54 -0.11
N ALA A 141 -4.39 16.57 -0.53
CA ALA A 141 -3.45 17.65 -0.21
C ALA A 141 -2.41 17.81 -1.33
N SER A 142 -1.90 19.03 -1.49
CA SER A 142 -0.77 19.33 -2.38
C SER A 142 0.17 20.32 -1.66
N PRO A 143 1.41 19.93 -1.33
CA PRO A 143 2.04 18.60 -1.48
C PRO A 143 1.31 17.49 -0.70
N THR A 144 1.59 16.22 -0.97
CA THR A 144 0.91 15.08 -0.33
C THR A 144 1.19 15.05 1.18
N ARG A 145 0.37 14.33 1.96
CA ARG A 145 0.56 14.27 3.42
C ARG A 145 1.93 13.70 3.80
N PHE A 146 2.40 12.70 3.06
CA PHE A 146 3.69 12.07 3.33
C PHE A 146 4.85 12.95 2.90
N GLU A 147 4.75 13.68 1.78
CA GLU A 147 5.73 14.70 1.41
C GLU A 147 5.88 15.75 2.51
N GLN A 148 4.77 16.28 3.01
CA GLN A 148 4.79 17.24 4.13
C GLN A 148 5.43 16.66 5.39
N MET A 149 5.10 15.43 5.76
CA MET A 149 5.70 14.75 6.93
C MET A 149 7.20 14.54 6.76
N VAL A 150 7.63 14.12 5.57
CA VAL A 150 9.02 13.89 5.23
C VAL A 150 9.81 15.20 5.22
N ASP A 151 9.25 16.30 4.70
CA ASP A 151 9.89 17.62 4.71
C ASP A 151 10.09 18.14 6.15
N VAL A 152 9.09 17.94 7.02
CA VAL A 152 9.18 18.29 8.44
C VAL A 152 10.25 17.45 9.13
N TYR A 153 10.29 16.14 8.86
CA TYR A 153 11.30 15.25 9.38
C TYR A 153 12.71 15.66 8.91
N ASP A 154 12.89 15.95 7.62
CA ASP A 154 14.17 16.36 7.04
C ASP A 154 14.67 17.66 7.71
N LYS A 155 13.77 18.59 8.03
CA LYS A 155 14.09 19.85 8.71
C LYS A 155 14.50 19.65 10.18
N TYR A 156 13.81 18.80 10.93
CA TYR A 156 14.00 18.72 12.39
C TYR A 156 14.79 17.51 12.87
N GLN A 157 14.96 16.49 12.03
CA GLN A 157 15.69 15.25 12.31
C GLN A 157 15.19 14.53 13.58
N LYS A 158 13.88 14.62 13.84
CA LYS A 158 13.19 14.05 15.00
C LYS A 158 11.91 13.31 14.57
N PRO A 159 11.49 12.29 15.33
CA PRO A 159 10.20 11.64 15.13
C PRO A 159 9.03 12.60 15.32
#